data_AF-A0A3M0L0A8-F1
#
_entry.id   AF-A0A3M0L0A8-F1
#
_cell.length_a   1.000
_cell.length_b   1.000
_cell.length_c   1.000
_cell.angle_alpha   90.00
_cell.angle_beta   90.00
_cell.angle_gamma   90.00
#
_symmetry.space_group_name_H-M   'P 1'
#
loop_
_entity.id
_entity.type
_entity.pdbx_description
1 polymer ?
#
loop_
_entity_poly.entity_id
_entity_poly.type
_entity_poly.pdbx_seq_one_letter_code
_entity_poly.pdbx_strand_id
1 'polypeptide(L)'
;MGEAGEVFEKGKKIIQILLKAGFAIKRSKVKGPAQEIQFLGVRWQDGCHQIPTEVINKITAMSPPTNKKEAQAFLGAIGFWRMHIPEYSQIVSPLYLVTHKKNDFHCGPEQQQAFAQIEEEIAHVVALGPVRMGPDVKNVLYSAARNNGLSWSFWQKVPGETRG
;
A
#
# COMPACT_ATOMS: atom_id res chain seq x y z
N MET A 1 -28.06 -20.37 -3.01
CA MET A 1 -26.60 -20.56 -2.84
C MET A 1 -25.98 -19.18 -2.84
N GLY A 2 -25.32 -18.75 -1.75
CA GLY A 2 -24.74 -17.39 -1.66
C GLY A 2 -23.46 -17.24 -2.49
N GLU A 3 -23.03 -15.99 -2.71
CA GLU A 3 -21.85 -15.61 -3.53
C GLU A 3 -20.57 -16.38 -3.16
N ALA A 4 -20.35 -16.66 -1.87
CA ALA A 4 -19.20 -17.42 -1.38
C ALA A 4 -19.15 -18.86 -1.91
N GLY A 5 -20.31 -19.48 -2.15
CA GLY A 5 -20.40 -20.84 -2.70
C GLY A 5 -20.00 -20.88 -4.18
N GLU A 6 -20.35 -19.86 -4.96
CA GLU A 6 -20.03 -19.78 -6.38
C GLU A 6 -18.52 -19.54 -6.62
N VAL A 7 -17.90 -18.67 -5.82
CA VAL A 7 -16.45 -18.41 -5.87
C VAL A 7 -15.65 -19.68 -5.59
N PHE A 8 -16.07 -20.46 -4.59
CA PHE A 8 -15.39 -21.71 -4.26
C PHE A 8 -15.50 -22.76 -5.36
N GLU A 9 -16.65 -22.89 -6.02
CA GLU A 9 -16.83 -23.80 -7.15
C GLU A 9 -15.97 -23.41 -8.36
N LYS A 10 -15.82 -22.10 -8.65
CA LYS A 10 -14.86 -21.63 -9.66
C LYS A 10 -13.43 -22.01 -9.27
N GLY A 11 -13.06 -21.88 -7.99
CA GLY A 11 -11.76 -22.32 -7.47
C GLY A 11 -11.49 -23.81 -7.69
N LYS A 12 -12.48 -24.68 -7.47
CA LYS A 12 -12.35 -26.13 -7.74
C LYS A 12 -12.08 -26.41 -9.23
N LYS A 13 -12.73 -25.68 -10.15
CA LYS A 13 -12.48 -25.82 -11.59
C LYS A 13 -11.04 -25.45 -11.95
N ILE A 14 -10.52 -24.35 -11.39
CA ILE A 14 -9.12 -23.93 -11.62
C ILE A 14 -8.14 -25.00 -11.12
N ILE A 15 -8.37 -25.55 -9.92
CA ILE A 15 -7.56 -26.64 -9.37
C ILE A 15 -7.57 -27.86 -10.30
N GLN A 16 -8.73 -28.24 -10.84
CA GLN A 16 -8.81 -29.36 -11.79
C GLN A 16 -8.05 -29.10 -13.08
N ILE A 17 -8.11 -27.90 -13.64
CA ILE A 17 -7.37 -27.52 -14.85
C ILE A 17 -5.85 -27.63 -14.60
N LEU A 18 -5.38 -27.10 -13.47
CA LEU A 18 -3.97 -27.16 -13.10
C LEU A 18 -3.49 -28.61 -12.91
N LEU A 19 -4.27 -29.45 -12.24
CA LEU A 19 -3.95 -30.88 -12.08
C LEU A 19 -3.89 -31.61 -13.42
N LYS A 20 -4.84 -31.34 -14.33
CA LYS A 20 -4.84 -31.91 -15.69
C LYS A 20 -3.65 -31.46 -16.53
N ALA A 21 -3.17 -30.23 -16.31
CA ALA A 21 -1.96 -29.70 -16.93
C ALA A 21 -0.66 -30.21 -16.29
N GLY A 22 -0.73 -31.13 -15.30
CA GLY A 22 0.42 -31.74 -14.66
C GLY A 22 1.03 -30.95 -13.49
N PHE A 23 0.38 -29.87 -13.04
CA PHE A 23 0.84 -29.13 -11.86
C PHE A 23 0.53 -29.89 -10.58
N ALA A 24 1.51 -29.98 -9.67
CA ALA A 24 1.31 -30.48 -8.32
C ALA A 24 0.80 -29.38 -7.39
N ILE A 25 -0.36 -29.61 -6.75
CA ILE A 25 -0.96 -28.66 -5.80
C ILE A 25 -0.89 -29.23 -4.39
N LYS A 26 -0.21 -28.52 -3.49
CA LYS A 26 -0.20 -28.86 -2.07
C LYS A 26 -1.51 -28.42 -1.42
N ARG A 27 -2.37 -29.37 -1.04
CA ARG A 27 -3.68 -29.08 -0.42
C ARG A 27 -3.58 -28.19 0.82
N SER A 28 -2.51 -28.31 1.61
CA SER A 28 -2.30 -27.48 2.80
C SER A 28 -2.09 -25.99 2.50
N LYS A 29 -1.84 -25.62 1.24
CA LYS A 29 -1.70 -24.22 0.80
C LYS A 29 -2.98 -23.68 0.14
N VAL A 30 -3.98 -24.53 -0.10
CA VAL A 30 -5.27 -24.11 -0.66
C VAL A 30 -6.12 -23.56 0.49
N LYS A 31 -6.48 -22.28 0.40
CA LYS A 31 -7.40 -21.63 1.34
C LYS A 31 -8.82 -21.71 0.78
N GLY A 32 -9.77 -22.08 1.62
CA GLY A 32 -11.20 -22.03 1.30
C GLY A 32 -11.74 -20.59 1.33
N PRO A 33 -13.05 -20.40 1.22
CA PRO A 33 -13.67 -19.10 1.42
C PRO A 33 -13.30 -18.54 2.79
N ALA A 34 -12.80 -17.32 2.81
CA ALA A 34 -12.41 -16.61 4.02
C ALA A 34 -12.76 -15.13 3.87
N GLN A 35 -13.12 -14.48 4.97
CA GLN A 35 -13.32 -13.03 5.00
C GLN A 35 -12.00 -12.26 4.89
N GLU A 36 -10.91 -12.92 5.27
CA GLU A 36 -9.56 -12.37 5.23
C GLU A 36 -8.58 -13.33 4.54
N ILE A 37 -7.74 -12.80 3.65
CA ILE A 37 -6.64 -13.55 3.05
C ILE A 37 -5.42 -12.65 2.85
N GLN A 38 -4.24 -13.15 3.25
CA GLN A 38 -2.98 -12.55 2.83
C GLN A 38 -2.53 -13.18 1.52
N PHE A 39 -2.33 -12.35 0.49
CA PHE A 39 -1.91 -12.76 -0.85
C PHE A 39 -0.92 -11.74 -1.42
N LEU A 40 0.22 -12.22 -1.93
CA LEU A 40 1.32 -11.40 -2.45
C LEU A 40 1.82 -10.33 -1.47
N GLY A 41 1.82 -10.64 -0.17
CA GLY A 41 2.26 -9.70 0.88
C GLY A 41 1.23 -8.63 1.23
N VAL A 42 0.06 -8.61 0.60
CA VAL A 42 -1.05 -7.69 0.90
C VAL A 42 -2.13 -8.42 1.70
N ARG A 43 -2.70 -7.74 2.70
CA ARG A 43 -3.85 -8.26 3.47
C ARG A 43 -5.12 -7.85 2.75
N TRP A 44 -5.99 -8.80 2.46
CA TRP A 44 -7.29 -8.56 1.85
C TRP A 44 -8.37 -8.88 2.86
N GLN A 45 -9.27 -7.92 3.10
CA GLN A 45 -10.37 -8.07 4.03
C GLN A 45 -11.58 -7.33 3.50
N ASP A 46 -12.73 -8.02 3.42
CA ASP A 46 -14.01 -7.44 2.97
C ASP A 46 -13.93 -6.68 1.62
N GLY A 47 -13.10 -7.19 0.71
CA GLY A 47 -12.86 -6.58 -0.60
C GLY A 47 -11.89 -5.40 -0.61
N CYS A 48 -11.37 -5.00 0.55
CA CYS A 48 -10.38 -3.95 0.70
C CYS A 48 -8.97 -4.53 0.86
N HIS A 49 -7.99 -3.84 0.30
CA HIS A 49 -6.58 -4.12 0.47
C HIS A 49 -6.00 -3.29 1.62
N GLN A 50 -5.22 -3.92 2.48
CA GLN A 50 -4.60 -3.32 3.64
C GLN A 50 -3.11 -3.66 3.70
N ILE A 51 -2.33 -2.75 4.26
CA ILE A 51 -0.97 -3.05 4.69
C ILE A 51 -1.07 -4.04 5.86
N PRO A 52 -0.40 -5.19 5.82
CA PRO A 52 -0.39 -6.10 6.97
C PRO A 52 0.17 -5.43 8.22
N THR A 53 -0.41 -5.71 9.39
CA THR A 53 -0.02 -5.09 10.66
C THR A 53 1.46 -5.34 10.99
N GLU A 54 2.00 -6.51 10.63
CA GLU A 54 3.43 -6.81 10.80
C GLU A 54 4.34 -5.90 9.96
N VAL A 55 3.85 -5.38 8.83
CA VAL A 55 4.59 -4.44 7.99
C VAL A 55 4.49 -3.03 8.55
N ILE A 56 3.31 -2.61 9.01
CA ILE A 56 3.10 -1.33 9.71
C ILE A 56 4.05 -1.24 10.89
N ASN A 57 4.02 -2.23 11.79
CA ASN A 57 4.86 -2.27 13.00
C ASN A 57 6.35 -2.24 12.68
N LYS A 58 6.79 -2.86 11.58
CA LYS A 58 8.20 -2.84 11.17
C LYS A 58 8.63 -1.47 10.67
N ILE A 59 7.75 -0.76 9.95
CA ILE A 59 8.05 0.57 9.41
C ILE A 59 8.05 1.60 10.55
N THR A 60 7.05 1.58 11.43
CA THR A 60 6.94 2.52 12.57
C THR A 60 7.97 2.27 13.68
N ALA A 61 8.68 1.14 13.65
CA ALA A 61 9.79 0.86 14.54
C ALA A 61 11.16 1.21 13.94
N MET A 62 11.21 1.72 12.70
CA MET A 62 12.48 2.14 12.10
C MET A 62 12.99 3.39 12.80
N SER A 63 14.31 3.51 12.90
CA SER A 63 14.93 4.76 13.35
C SER A 63 15.13 5.70 12.16
N PRO A 64 15.13 7.03 12.38
CA PRO A 64 15.47 7.99 11.34
C PRO A 64 16.81 7.62 10.68
N PRO A 65 16.92 7.65 9.34
CA PRO A 65 18.12 7.23 8.66
C PRO A 65 19.29 8.15 8.99
N THR A 66 20.43 7.54 9.34
CA THR A 66 21.67 8.25 9.69
C THR A 66 22.64 8.33 8.52
N ASN A 67 22.39 7.56 7.46
CA ASN A 67 23.19 7.56 6.25
C ASN A 67 22.33 7.29 5.00
N LYS A 68 22.96 7.50 3.84
CA LYS A 68 22.37 7.34 2.51
C LYS A 68 21.79 5.95 2.27
N LYS A 69 22.47 4.91 2.75
CA LYS A 69 22.07 3.51 2.55
C LYS A 69 20.80 3.20 3.35
N GLU A 70 20.72 3.66 4.59
CA GLU A 70 19.53 3.56 5.43
C GLU A 70 18.35 4.32 4.85
N ALA A 71 18.57 5.56 4.38
CA ALA A 71 17.51 6.34 3.73
C ALA A 71 16.98 5.67 2.46
N GLN A 72 17.86 5.09 1.64
CA GLN A 72 17.45 4.31 0.47
C GLN A 72 16.70 3.03 0.84
N ALA A 73 17.13 2.34 1.90
CA ALA A 73 16.43 1.15 2.40
C ALA A 73 15.02 1.50 2.91
N PHE A 74 14.89 2.60 3.66
CA PHE A 74 13.60 3.13 4.11
C PHE A 74 12.69 3.46 2.91
N LEU A 75 13.17 4.26 1.95
CA LEU A 75 12.43 4.62 0.73
C LEU A 75 11.99 3.37 -0.06
N GLY A 76 12.86 2.35 -0.15
CA GLY A 76 12.54 1.08 -0.77
C GLY A 76 11.45 0.30 -0.04
N ALA A 77 11.48 0.27 1.30
CA ALA A 77 10.48 -0.42 2.12
C ALA A 77 9.09 0.22 2.02
N ILE A 78 9.02 1.55 2.05
CA ILE A 78 7.74 2.28 1.97
C ILE A 78 7.24 2.43 0.53
N GLY A 79 8.13 2.36 -0.47
CA GLY A 79 7.80 2.60 -1.88
C GLY A 79 6.75 1.64 -2.45
N PHE A 80 6.72 0.39 -1.97
CA PHE A 80 5.69 -0.59 -2.34
C PHE A 80 4.28 -0.16 -1.86
N TRP A 81 4.21 0.55 -0.74
CA TRP A 81 2.96 0.96 -0.08
C TRP A 81 2.52 2.39 -0.43
N ARG A 82 3.21 3.08 -1.34
CA ARG A 82 2.96 4.49 -1.69
C ARG A 82 1.51 4.81 -2.05
N MET A 83 0.74 3.84 -2.56
CA MET A 83 -0.68 4.05 -2.91
C MET A 83 -1.59 4.22 -1.69
N HIS A 84 -1.16 3.75 -0.52
CA HIS A 84 -1.89 3.92 0.73
C HIS A 84 -1.59 5.27 1.40
N ILE A 85 -0.53 5.96 0.98
CA ILE A 85 -0.04 7.17 1.64
C ILE A 85 -0.47 8.39 0.80
N PRO A 86 -1.35 9.26 1.31
CA PRO A 86 -1.71 10.48 0.62
C PRO A 86 -0.49 11.38 0.46
N GLU A 87 -0.41 12.09 -0.67
CA GLU A 87 0.67 13.05 -0.96
C GLU A 87 2.10 12.48 -0.88
N TYR A 88 2.25 11.14 -0.95
CA TYR A 88 3.51 10.41 -0.75
C TYR A 88 4.74 11.10 -1.34
N SER A 89 4.69 11.48 -2.63
CA SER A 89 5.85 12.03 -3.33
C SER A 89 6.31 13.39 -2.80
N GLN A 90 5.41 14.19 -2.21
CA GLN A 90 5.80 15.43 -1.53
C GLN A 90 6.51 15.12 -0.23
N ILE A 91 5.94 14.20 0.57
CA ILE A 91 6.46 13.85 1.88
C ILE A 91 7.88 13.30 1.75
N VAL A 92 8.12 12.37 0.82
CA VAL A 92 9.44 11.73 0.65
C VAL A 92 10.44 12.54 -0.16
N SER A 93 10.05 13.68 -0.74
CA SER A 93 10.92 14.50 -1.59
C SER A 93 12.24 14.91 -0.90
N PRO A 94 12.24 15.40 0.36
CA PRO A 94 13.47 15.73 1.07
C PRO A 94 14.41 14.54 1.27
N LEU A 95 13.86 13.32 1.38
CA LEU A 95 14.64 12.09 1.53
C LEU A 95 15.27 11.64 0.20
N TYR A 96 14.59 11.83 -0.93
CA TYR A 96 15.19 11.57 -2.24
C TYR A 96 16.35 12.52 -2.54
N LEU A 97 16.23 13.80 -2.18
CA LEU A 97 17.29 14.79 -2.38
C LEU A 97 18.61 14.39 -1.71
N VAL A 98 18.56 13.90 -0.47
CA VAL A 98 19.77 13.51 0.28
C VAL A 98 20.29 12.11 -0.09
N THR A 99 19.53 11.35 -0.88
CA THR A 99 19.94 10.03 -1.39
C THR A 99 20.51 10.05 -2.81
N HIS A 100 20.50 11.20 -3.49
CA HIS A 100 21.11 11.36 -4.81
C HIS A 100 22.63 11.16 -4.78
N LYS A 101 23.19 10.41 -5.73
CA LYS A 101 24.64 10.06 -5.78
C LYS A 101 25.58 11.26 -5.62
N LYS A 102 25.23 12.41 -6.20
CA LYS A 102 26.05 13.64 -6.19
C LYS A 102 25.98 14.44 -4.90
N ASN A 103 25.06 14.11 -4.00
CA ASN A 103 24.82 14.87 -2.78
C ASN A 103 25.42 14.16 -1.57
N ASP A 104 25.98 14.96 -0.68
CA ASP A 104 26.35 14.54 0.66
C ASP A 104 25.10 14.30 1.49
N PHE A 105 25.12 13.21 2.24
CA PHE A 105 24.02 12.86 3.11
C PHE A 105 23.99 13.81 4.31
N HIS A 106 22.86 14.46 4.52
CA HIS A 106 22.56 15.21 5.72
C HIS A 106 21.14 14.90 6.17
N CYS A 107 20.93 14.74 7.47
CA CYS A 107 19.62 14.51 8.07
C CYS A 107 19.24 15.77 8.85
N GLY A 108 18.66 16.75 8.15
CA GLY A 108 18.20 18.01 8.72
C GLY A 108 16.73 17.95 9.16
N PRO A 109 16.19 19.09 9.65
CA PRO A 109 14.79 19.17 10.09
C PRO A 109 13.78 18.72 9.03
N GLU A 110 14.01 19.04 7.75
CA GLU A 110 13.11 18.64 6.65
C GLU A 110 13.10 17.11 6.43
N GLN A 111 14.25 16.45 6.53
CA GLN A 111 14.34 14.99 6.39
C GLN A 111 13.72 14.28 7.60
N GLN A 112 13.92 14.82 8.81
CA GLN A 112 13.31 14.27 10.03
C GLN A 112 11.78 14.43 10.00
N GLN A 113 11.29 15.58 9.56
CA GLN A 113 9.86 15.82 9.38
C GLN A 113 9.26 14.87 8.33
N ALA A 114 9.93 14.71 7.19
CA ALA A 114 9.51 13.77 6.16
C ALA A 114 9.43 12.32 6.67
N PHE A 115 10.42 11.90 7.46
CA PHE A 115 10.43 10.56 8.07
C PHE A 115 9.26 10.38 9.05
N ALA A 116 9.11 11.30 10.00
CA ALA A 116 8.04 11.24 11.00
C ALA A 116 6.64 11.28 10.36
N GLN A 117 6.46 12.10 9.33
CA GLN A 117 5.18 12.19 8.62
C GLN A 117 4.84 10.87 7.90
N ILE A 118 5.82 10.17 7.31
CA ILE A 118 5.57 8.84 6.72
C ILE A 118 5.18 7.81 7.79
N GLU A 119 5.85 7.81 8.94
CA GLU A 119 5.49 6.89 10.03
C GLU A 119 4.06 7.15 10.53
N GLU A 120 3.68 8.42 10.66
CA GLU A 120 2.33 8.81 11.05
C GLU A 120 1.28 8.40 10.02
N GLU A 121 1.51 8.67 8.72
CA GLU A 121 0.58 8.28 7.66
C GLU A 121 0.42 6.76 7.57
N ILE A 122 1.50 5.99 7.73
CA ILE A 122 1.45 4.53 7.73
C ILE A 122 0.76 3.97 8.97
N ALA A 123 0.91 4.61 10.13
CA ALA A 123 0.21 4.22 11.36
C ALA A 123 -1.32 4.42 11.26
N HIS A 124 -1.75 5.46 10.54
CA HIS A 124 -3.16 5.80 10.35
C HIS A 124 -3.75 5.30 9.02
N VAL A 125 -2.97 4.54 8.24
CA VAL A 125 -3.36 4.16 6.89
C VAL A 125 -4.67 3.36 6.87
N VAL A 126 -5.55 3.75 5.95
CA VAL A 126 -6.87 3.15 5.78
C VAL A 126 -6.82 2.08 4.68
N ALA A 127 -7.75 1.14 4.73
CA ALA A 127 -7.93 0.11 3.72
C ALA A 127 -8.33 0.72 2.36
N LEU A 128 -7.70 0.27 1.28
CA LEU A 128 -8.07 0.65 -0.09
C LEU A 128 -9.16 -0.28 -0.61
N GLY A 129 -10.37 0.27 -0.74
CA GLY A 129 -11.51 -0.45 -1.30
C GLY A 129 -11.42 -0.69 -2.81
N PRO A 130 -12.33 -1.50 -3.38
CA PRO A 130 -12.44 -1.67 -4.81
C PRO A 130 -12.84 -0.35 -5.48
N VAL A 131 -12.35 -0.13 -6.69
CA VAL A 131 -12.76 1.04 -7.48
C VAL A 131 -14.26 0.94 -7.76
N ARG A 132 -15.00 1.92 -7.27
CA ARG A 132 -16.44 2.04 -7.48
C ARG A 132 -16.69 2.67 -8.84
N MET A 133 -17.67 2.12 -9.55
CA MET A 133 -18.11 2.60 -10.86
C MET A 133 -19.59 2.95 -10.76
N GLY A 134 -20.00 4.06 -11.34
CA GLY A 134 -21.40 4.50 -11.35
C GLY A 134 -21.55 6.01 -11.48
N PRO A 135 -22.73 6.50 -11.86
CA PRO A 135 -22.99 7.93 -12.07
C PRO A 135 -22.84 8.76 -10.78
N ASP A 136 -23.03 8.15 -9.60
CA ASP A 136 -22.97 8.83 -8.31
C ASP A 136 -21.57 8.80 -7.65
N VAL A 137 -20.57 8.21 -8.32
CA VAL A 137 -19.22 8.10 -7.76
C VAL A 137 -18.45 9.39 -7.98
N LYS A 138 -18.04 10.04 -6.88
CA LYS A 138 -17.20 11.24 -6.93
C LYS A 138 -15.73 10.86 -6.79
N ASN A 139 -15.01 10.93 -7.90
CA ASN A 139 -13.56 10.82 -7.93
C ASN A 139 -12.94 12.16 -7.51
N VAL A 140 -11.91 12.11 -6.67
CA VAL A 140 -11.13 13.27 -6.23
C VAL A 140 -9.69 13.05 -6.67
N LEU A 141 -9.18 13.98 -7.46
CA LEU A 141 -7.76 14.05 -7.78
C LEU A 141 -7.15 15.13 -6.89
N TYR A 142 -6.35 14.71 -5.90
CA TYR A 142 -5.52 15.64 -5.15
C TYR A 142 -4.27 15.87 -5.96
N SER A 143 -4.05 17.11 -6.41
CA SER A 143 -2.82 17.51 -7.08
C SER A 143 -2.16 18.61 -6.27
N ALA A 144 -0.87 18.45 -6.01
CA ALA A 144 -0.09 19.45 -5.32
C ALA A 144 1.25 19.60 -6.01
N ALA A 145 1.61 20.86 -6.25
CA ALA A 145 2.88 21.26 -6.81
C ALA A 145 3.66 22.02 -5.72
N ARG A 146 4.83 21.50 -5.37
CA ARG A 146 5.81 22.20 -4.51
C ARG A 146 7.11 22.36 -5.28
N ASN A 147 8.04 23.15 -4.72
CA ASN A 147 9.35 23.47 -5.31
C ASN A 147 10.14 22.25 -5.86
N ASN A 148 9.82 21.03 -5.42
CA ASN A 148 10.54 19.80 -5.78
C ASN A 148 9.72 18.81 -6.64
N GLY A 149 8.55 19.18 -7.17
CA GLY A 149 7.82 18.37 -8.16
C GLY A 149 6.29 18.42 -8.08
N LEU A 150 5.66 17.73 -9.03
CA LEU A 150 4.23 17.47 -9.09
C LEU A 150 3.90 16.15 -8.38
N SER A 151 2.97 16.21 -7.44
CA SER A 151 2.33 15.04 -6.85
C SER A 151 0.87 14.99 -7.26
N TRP A 152 0.37 13.78 -7.44
CA TRP A 152 -1.05 13.56 -7.56
C TRP A 152 -1.43 12.24 -6.90
N SER A 153 -2.61 12.20 -6.30
CA SER A 153 -3.20 10.97 -5.77
C SER A 153 -4.68 10.93 -6.13
N PHE A 154 -5.15 9.75 -6.52
CA PHE A 154 -6.51 9.54 -6.98
C PHE A 154 -7.30 8.80 -5.90
N TRP A 155 -8.40 9.40 -5.48
CA TRP A 155 -9.25 8.90 -4.40
C TRP A 155 -10.71 8.92 -4.80
N GLN A 156 -11.54 8.13 -4.13
CA GLN A 156 -12.98 8.16 -4.28
C GLN A 156 -13.60 8.55 -2.95
N LYS A 157 -14.54 9.50 -2.95
CA LYS A 157 -15.26 9.84 -1.72
C LYS A 157 -16.16 8.67 -1.31
N VAL A 158 -16.03 8.22 -0.08
CA VAL A 158 -16.99 7.30 0.52
C VAL A 158 -18.22 8.12 0.93
N PRO A 159 -19.45 7.68 0.59
CA PRO A 159 -20.68 8.34 1.01
C PRO A 159 -20.74 8.42 2.53
N GLY A 160 -20.77 9.65 3.07
CA GLY A 160 -20.83 9.92 4.50
C GLY A 160 -19.51 10.29 5.17
N GLU A 161 -18.38 10.28 4.45
CA GLU A 161 -17.07 10.63 5.01
C GLU A 161 -16.79 12.14 4.89
N THR A 162 -16.45 12.78 6.01
CA THR A 162 -16.34 14.24 6.16
C THR A 162 -14.91 14.80 6.10
N ARG A 163 -13.87 13.97 5.99
CA ARG A 163 -12.51 14.47 5.82
C ARG A 163 -12.27 14.88 4.37
N GLY A 164 -11.99 16.17 4.18
CA GLY A 164 -11.62 16.81 2.91
C GLY A 164 -10.12 17.01 2.82
#